data_AF-A0A2N1IVN6-F1
#
_entry.id   AF-A0A2N1IVN6-F1
#
_cell.length_a   1.000
_cell.length_b   1.000
_cell.length_c   1.000
_cell.angle_alpha   90.00
_cell.angle_beta   90.00
_cell.angle_gamma   90.00
#
_symmetry.space_group_name_H-M   'P 1'
#
loop_
_entity.id
_entity.type
_entity.pdbx_description
1 polymer ?
#
loop_
_entity_poly.entity_id
_entity_poly.type
_entity_poly.pdbx_seq_one_letter_code
_entity_poly.pdbx_strand_id
1 'polypeptide(L)'
;MENSNPTLNDAKHVADTDLHSMLEKSLPNDAPAPAASTASAQEQKPEPAYQGYPADPEFQLRGGCANLMLDAAAPLFGLVMRLRTLDELPNIKDVHQQVRIQIDSIREEIRQHGYEPAQLLAYSYGLCLYIDEAVMDRPWGKSSCWSHEPLLSIFHDETWGGEKIFTVITRLMQEPKRY
;
A
#
# COMPACT_ATOMS: atom_id res chain seq x y z
N MET A 1 -1.11 27.68 -71.22
CA MET A 1 -1.10 29.03 -70.63
C MET A 1 -1.48 28.83 -69.17
N GLU A 2 -0.51 28.53 -68.29
CA GLU A 2 0.25 29.52 -67.48
C GLU A 2 -0.71 30.49 -66.77
N ASN A 3 -0.65 30.76 -65.46
CA ASN A 3 0.38 30.53 -64.45
C ASN A 3 -0.18 30.84 -63.04
N SER A 4 0.63 30.53 -62.03
CA SER A 4 0.79 31.25 -60.76
C SER A 4 0.16 30.65 -59.50
N ASN A 5 0.99 29.91 -58.77
CA ASN A 5 1.11 30.05 -57.30
C ASN A 5 2.17 31.15 -57.04
N PRO A 6 2.15 31.92 -55.92
CA PRO A 6 2.72 31.39 -54.67
C PRO A 6 2.26 31.98 -53.30
N THR A 7 2.55 31.20 -52.25
CA THR A 7 2.98 31.54 -50.86
C THR A 7 2.21 32.52 -49.96
N LEU A 8 1.88 32.08 -48.74
CA LEU A 8 2.52 32.56 -47.50
C LEU A 8 2.12 31.67 -46.30
N ASN A 9 3.08 31.40 -45.42
CA ASN A 9 2.91 30.83 -44.08
C ASN A 9 1.69 31.41 -43.35
N ASP A 10 0.97 30.58 -42.61
CA ASP A 10 0.79 30.83 -41.17
C ASP A 10 0.52 29.52 -40.43
N ALA A 11 1.55 29.11 -39.71
CA ALA A 11 1.48 28.11 -38.67
C ALA A 11 0.70 28.71 -37.48
N LYS A 12 -0.08 27.85 -36.83
CA LYS A 12 -0.40 27.83 -35.40
C LYS A 12 -0.69 29.17 -34.70
N HIS A 13 -1.78 29.10 -33.90
CA HIS A 13 -1.83 29.55 -32.50
C HIS A 13 -2.81 30.70 -32.25
N VAL A 14 -4.07 30.36 -31.96
CA VAL A 14 -4.98 31.24 -31.21
C VAL A 14 -5.84 30.37 -30.29
N ALA A 15 -5.33 30.08 -29.10
CA ALA A 15 -6.13 29.67 -27.92
C ALA A 15 -5.29 29.66 -26.63
N ASP A 16 -4.36 30.61 -26.44
CA ASP A 16 -3.51 30.63 -25.23
C ASP A 16 -3.22 32.05 -24.69
N THR A 17 -4.08 33.03 -25.00
CA THR A 17 -3.79 34.45 -24.70
C THR A 17 -4.94 35.15 -24.00
N ASP A 18 -5.60 34.47 -23.04
CA ASP A 18 -6.64 35.12 -22.22
C ASP A 18 -6.51 34.88 -20.71
N LEU A 19 -5.54 34.07 -20.25
CA LEU A 19 -5.37 33.80 -18.82
C LEU A 19 -4.31 34.68 -18.14
N HIS A 20 -3.43 35.31 -18.92
CA HIS A 20 -2.30 36.08 -18.38
C HIS A 20 -2.61 37.56 -18.09
N SER A 21 -3.74 38.09 -18.60
CA SER A 21 -4.11 39.51 -18.46
C SER A 21 -4.79 39.85 -17.13
N MET A 22 -5.21 38.85 -16.35
CA MET A 22 -5.89 39.05 -15.06
C MET A 22 -4.93 39.14 -13.85
N LEU A 23 -3.64 38.82 -14.01
CA LEU A 23 -2.74 38.58 -12.88
C LEU A 23 -1.73 39.70 -12.55
N GLU A 24 -1.70 40.82 -13.28
CA GLU A 24 -0.56 41.77 -13.18
C GLU A 24 -0.84 43.25 -12.84
N LYS A 25 -2.02 43.61 -12.33
CA LYS A 25 -2.23 44.99 -11.84
C LYS A 25 -2.78 45.03 -10.43
N SER A 26 -1.87 45.09 -9.45
CA SER A 26 -1.65 46.33 -8.67
C SER A 26 -0.87 46.04 -7.38
N LEU A 27 0.35 46.58 -7.30
CA LEU A 27 0.92 47.12 -6.07
C LEU A 27 1.43 48.52 -6.45
N PRO A 28 1.22 49.55 -5.61
CA PRO A 28 2.18 49.75 -4.52
C PRO A 28 1.61 50.39 -3.22
N ASN A 29 2.23 50.08 -2.09
CA ASN A 29 3.07 50.99 -1.28
C ASN A 29 2.92 50.79 0.25
N ASP A 30 4.06 50.76 0.94
CA ASP A 30 4.23 50.71 2.41
C ASP A 30 3.98 52.07 3.08
N ALA A 31 3.18 52.11 4.17
CA ALA A 31 3.36 52.90 5.41
C ALA A 31 2.11 52.83 6.33
N PRO A 32 2.22 53.03 7.68
CA PRO A 32 1.34 52.39 8.67
C PRO A 32 0.25 53.29 9.31
N ALA A 33 -0.68 52.62 10.03
CA ALA A 33 -1.59 53.08 11.12
C ALA A 33 -3.10 53.23 10.77
N PRO A 34 -4.05 53.20 11.75
CA PRO A 34 -3.97 52.82 13.16
C PRO A 34 -4.90 51.65 13.56
N ALA A 35 -4.71 51.15 14.78
CA ALA A 35 -5.57 50.17 15.42
C ALA A 35 -7.02 50.68 15.58
N ALA A 36 -7.98 49.86 15.18
CA ALA A 36 -9.37 49.94 15.66
C ALA A 36 -9.84 48.52 15.98
N SER A 37 -9.75 48.17 17.28
CA SER A 37 -10.39 46.99 17.84
C SER A 37 -11.90 47.12 17.71
N THR A 38 -12.54 46.16 17.04
CA THR A 38 -13.91 45.76 17.35
C THR A 38 -13.96 44.24 17.40
N ALA A 39 -13.88 43.72 18.63
CA ALA A 39 -14.06 42.32 18.93
C ALA A 39 -15.52 41.93 18.64
N SER A 40 -15.73 40.97 17.75
CA SER A 40 -16.96 40.18 17.71
C SER A 40 -16.62 38.79 18.23
N ALA A 41 -17.06 38.51 19.46
CA ALA A 41 -16.92 37.21 20.08
C ALA A 41 -17.81 36.21 19.34
N GLN A 42 -17.21 35.34 18.52
CA GLN A 42 -17.85 34.10 18.12
C GLN A 42 -17.72 33.12 19.29
N GLU A 43 -18.85 32.77 19.88
CA GLU A 43 -18.93 31.75 20.93
C GLU A 43 -18.71 30.38 20.28
N GLN A 44 -17.45 29.97 20.20
CA GLN A 44 -17.04 28.62 19.82
C GLN A 44 -17.60 27.64 20.85
N LYS A 45 -18.58 26.84 20.43
CA LYS A 45 -18.97 25.62 21.15
C LYS A 45 -17.72 24.75 21.27
N PRO A 46 -17.27 24.40 22.50
CA PRO A 46 -16.03 23.66 22.64
C PRO A 46 -16.17 22.30 21.95
N GLU A 47 -15.31 22.03 20.96
CA GLU A 47 -15.06 20.65 20.54
C GLU A 47 -14.64 19.86 21.78
N PRO A 48 -15.11 18.61 21.94
CA PRO A 48 -14.62 17.79 23.04
C PRO A 48 -13.10 17.70 22.88
N ALA A 49 -12.39 18.15 23.91
CA ALA A 49 -10.96 17.89 24.00
C ALA A 49 -10.80 16.36 23.95
N TYR A 50 -10.33 15.84 22.82
CA TYR A 50 -9.94 14.44 22.72
C TYR A 50 -8.70 14.29 23.61
N GLN A 51 -8.93 14.01 24.89
CA GLN A 51 -7.93 13.48 25.78
C GLN A 51 -7.51 12.16 25.14
N GLY A 52 -6.35 12.14 24.47
CA GLY A 52 -5.87 10.94 23.77
C GLY A 52 -5.96 9.75 24.71
N TYR A 53 -6.46 8.62 24.20
CA TYR A 53 -6.45 7.38 24.98
C TYR A 53 -5.01 7.13 25.43
N PRO A 54 -4.75 6.93 26.74
CA PRO A 54 -3.43 6.53 27.17
C PRO A 54 -3.07 5.25 26.42
N ALA A 55 -1.85 5.19 25.86
CA ALA A 55 -1.36 3.96 25.27
C ALA A 55 -1.50 2.86 26.33
N ASP A 56 -2.18 1.78 25.99
CA ASP A 56 -2.27 0.59 26.81
C ASP A 56 -1.10 -0.32 26.41
N PRO A 57 0.03 -0.31 27.17
CA PRO A 57 1.18 -1.13 26.84
C PRO A 57 0.91 -2.64 26.99
N GLU A 58 -0.20 -3.03 27.64
CA GLU A 58 -0.66 -4.43 27.70
C GLU A 58 -1.63 -4.79 26.57
N PHE A 59 -1.95 -3.85 25.67
CA PHE A 59 -2.78 -4.14 24.52
C PHE A 59 -2.03 -5.03 23.52
N GLN A 60 -2.16 -6.34 23.72
CA GLN A 60 -1.65 -7.35 22.82
C GLN A 60 -2.51 -7.37 21.54
N LEU A 61 -2.06 -6.67 20.48
CA LEU A 61 -2.64 -6.77 19.12
C LEU A 61 -2.56 -8.19 18.54
N ARG A 62 -1.75 -9.05 19.16
CA ARG A 62 -1.36 -10.40 18.76
C ARG A 62 -1.04 -11.20 20.03
N GLY A 63 -1.14 -12.53 20.03
CA GLY A 63 -0.85 -13.34 21.22
C GLY A 63 -1.99 -14.24 21.69
N GLY A 64 -2.69 -14.88 20.74
CA GLY A 64 -3.76 -15.83 21.04
C GLY A 64 -3.46 -17.26 20.60
N CYS A 65 -2.43 -17.47 19.77
CA CYS A 65 -2.05 -18.77 19.25
C CYS A 65 -0.79 -19.28 19.94
N ALA A 66 -0.86 -20.51 20.49
CA ALA A 66 0.31 -21.18 21.06
C ALA A 66 1.39 -21.49 20.02
N ASN A 67 1.00 -21.61 18.74
CA ASN A 67 1.93 -21.81 17.64
C ASN A 67 2.42 -20.45 17.12
N LEU A 68 3.72 -20.18 17.25
CA LEU A 68 4.34 -18.91 16.84
C LEU A 68 4.11 -18.59 15.36
N MET A 69 4.15 -19.57 14.46
CA MET A 69 3.94 -19.33 13.03
C MET A 69 2.51 -18.88 12.72
N LEU A 70 1.52 -19.44 13.44
CA LEU A 70 0.13 -19.04 13.28
C LEU A 70 -0.13 -17.68 13.92
N ASP A 71 0.44 -17.44 15.10
CA ASP A 71 0.35 -16.16 15.78
C ASP A 71 1.00 -15.07 14.93
N ALA A 72 2.26 -15.31 14.53
CA ALA A 72 2.92 -14.98 13.27
C ALA A 72 2.11 -14.17 12.26
N ALA A 73 1.42 -14.96 11.46
CA ALA A 73 0.67 -14.54 10.29
C ALA A 73 -0.78 -14.15 10.61
N ALA A 74 -1.23 -14.15 11.86
CA ALA A 74 -2.62 -13.83 12.19
C ALA A 74 -3.12 -12.51 11.55
N PRO A 75 -2.35 -11.40 11.56
CA PRO A 75 -2.74 -10.17 10.87
C PRO A 75 -2.89 -10.36 9.34
N LEU A 76 -2.01 -11.15 8.72
CA LEU A 76 -2.03 -11.42 7.28
C LEU A 76 -3.20 -12.35 6.90
N PHE A 77 -3.58 -13.30 7.76
CA PHE A 77 -4.79 -14.09 7.55
C PHE A 77 -6.04 -13.21 7.60
N GLY A 78 -6.11 -12.29 8.56
CA GLY A 78 -7.15 -11.25 8.62
C GLY A 78 -7.23 -10.42 7.34
N LEU A 79 -6.07 -9.97 6.85
CA LEU A 79 -5.97 -9.22 5.60
C LEU A 79 -6.47 -10.05 4.41
N VAL A 80 -6.05 -11.31 4.26
CA VAL A 80 -6.49 -12.18 3.16
C VAL A 80 -8.00 -12.38 3.17
N MET A 81 -8.61 -12.60 4.34
CA MET A 81 -10.06 -12.66 4.46
C MET A 81 -10.72 -11.38 3.93
N ARG A 82 -10.15 -10.22 4.25
CA ARG A 82 -10.66 -8.93 3.73
C ARG A 82 -10.47 -8.81 2.22
N LEU A 83 -9.28 -9.10 1.68
CA LEU A 83 -8.95 -8.97 0.26
C LEU A 83 -9.92 -9.77 -0.63
N ARG A 84 -10.29 -10.98 -0.23
CA ARG A 84 -11.25 -11.82 -0.98
C ARG A 84 -12.64 -11.21 -1.11
N THR A 85 -13.01 -10.29 -0.22
CA THR A 85 -14.34 -9.64 -0.19
C THR A 85 -14.37 -8.26 -0.85
N LEU A 86 -13.21 -7.72 -1.24
CA LEU A 86 -13.10 -6.35 -1.75
C LEU A 86 -13.38 -6.31 -3.26
N ASP A 87 -14.31 -5.46 -3.66
CA ASP A 87 -14.62 -5.21 -5.08
C ASP A 87 -13.59 -4.29 -5.75
N GLU A 88 -12.90 -3.45 -4.97
CA GLU A 88 -11.80 -2.60 -5.41
C GLU A 88 -10.77 -2.39 -4.30
N LEU A 89 -9.54 -2.03 -4.69
CA LEU A 89 -8.45 -1.68 -3.77
C LEU A 89 -7.60 -0.51 -4.35
N PRO A 90 -8.02 0.75 -4.14
CA PRO A 90 -7.35 1.92 -4.72
C PRO A 90 -5.89 2.08 -4.27
N ASN A 91 -5.58 1.72 -3.03
CA ASN A 91 -4.26 1.84 -2.40
C ASN A 91 -3.42 0.55 -2.47
N ILE A 92 -3.59 -0.26 -3.52
CA ILE A 92 -2.92 -1.56 -3.65
C ILE A 92 -1.39 -1.51 -3.53
N LYS A 93 -0.75 -0.43 -4.00
CA LYS A 93 0.71 -0.25 -3.90
C LYS A 93 1.16 -0.19 -2.43
N ASP A 94 0.44 0.55 -1.60
CA ASP A 94 0.76 0.70 -0.18
C ASP A 94 0.51 -0.62 0.56
N VAL A 95 -0.60 -1.31 0.24
CA VAL A 95 -0.89 -2.63 0.81
C VAL A 95 0.20 -3.64 0.42
N HIS A 96 0.64 -3.64 -0.83
CA HIS A 96 1.71 -4.52 -1.30
C HIS A 96 3.02 -4.28 -0.54
N GLN A 97 3.43 -3.02 -0.40
CA GLN A 97 4.61 -2.66 0.37
C GLN A 97 4.48 -3.06 1.85
N GLN A 98 3.31 -2.82 2.45
CA GLN A 98 3.08 -3.15 3.85
C GLN A 98 3.11 -4.66 4.10
N VAL A 99 2.58 -5.46 3.18
CA VAL A 99 2.63 -6.93 3.29
C VAL A 99 4.05 -7.44 3.16
N ARG A 100 4.88 -6.88 2.26
CA ARG A 100 6.30 -7.22 2.16
C ARG A 100 7.04 -6.99 3.48
N ILE A 101 6.86 -5.81 4.08
CA ILE A 101 7.46 -5.47 5.38
C ILE A 101 7.01 -6.43 6.48
N GLN A 102 5.72 -6.78 6.51
CA GLN A 102 5.20 -7.74 7.49
C GLN A 102 5.78 -9.14 7.30
N ILE A 103 5.91 -9.62 6.06
CA ILE A 103 6.52 -10.93 5.77
C ILE A 103 7.98 -10.96 6.23
N ASP A 104 8.76 -9.92 5.94
CA ASP A 104 10.15 -9.86 6.42
C ASP A 104 10.23 -9.82 7.95
N SER A 105 9.35 -9.05 8.60
CA SER A 105 9.29 -9.00 10.06
C SER A 105 8.95 -10.36 10.67
N ILE A 106 7.97 -11.07 10.11
CA ILE A 106 7.57 -12.43 10.52
C ILE A 106 8.74 -13.41 10.33
N ARG A 107 9.45 -13.33 9.20
CA ARG A 107 10.59 -14.22 8.93
C ARG A 107 11.70 -14.02 9.94
N GLU A 108 12.00 -12.75 10.25
CA GLU A 108 13.01 -12.41 11.24
C GLU A 108 12.61 -12.86 12.64
N GLU A 109 11.36 -12.66 13.03
CA GLU A 109 10.83 -13.12 14.33
C GLU A 109 10.93 -14.65 14.47
N ILE A 110 10.47 -15.41 13.47
CA ILE A 110 10.55 -16.88 13.47
C ILE A 110 12.01 -17.34 13.53
N ARG A 111 12.91 -16.68 12.80
CA ARG A 111 14.35 -16.96 12.84
C ARG A 111 14.93 -16.76 14.23
N GLN A 112 14.56 -15.68 14.92
CA GLN A 112 15.03 -15.36 16.27
C GLN A 112 14.55 -16.39 17.31
N HIS A 113 13.42 -17.05 17.08
CA HIS A 113 12.90 -18.11 17.93
C HIS A 113 13.51 -19.49 17.65
N GLY A 114 14.54 -19.57 16.81
CA GLY A 114 15.32 -20.80 16.62
C GLY A 114 14.70 -21.84 15.68
N TYR A 115 13.72 -21.45 14.88
CA TYR A 115 13.16 -22.33 13.85
C TYR A 115 14.19 -22.64 12.76
N GLU A 116 14.16 -23.87 12.27
CA GLU A 116 15.08 -24.34 11.23
C GLU A 116 14.90 -23.55 9.92
N PRO A 117 15.99 -23.22 9.18
CA PRO A 117 15.89 -22.48 7.93
C PRO A 117 14.96 -23.14 6.89
N ALA A 118 14.95 -24.48 6.82
CA ALA A 118 14.08 -25.22 5.92
C ALA A 118 12.59 -25.05 6.28
N GLN A 119 12.27 -25.00 7.57
CA GLN A 119 10.90 -24.79 8.06
C GLN A 119 10.44 -23.36 7.77
N LEU A 120 11.32 -22.37 8.02
CA LEU A 120 11.07 -20.97 7.69
C LEU A 120 10.87 -20.77 6.18
N LEU A 121 11.66 -21.44 5.34
CA LEU A 121 11.52 -21.39 3.90
C LEU A 121 10.17 -21.95 3.45
N ALA A 122 9.79 -23.13 3.93
CA ALA A 122 8.52 -23.75 3.58
C ALA A 122 7.31 -22.94 4.07
N TYR A 123 7.38 -22.42 5.30
CA TYR A 123 6.35 -21.57 5.89
C TYR A 123 6.16 -20.27 5.08
N SER A 124 7.25 -19.54 4.83
CA SER A 124 7.17 -18.26 4.10
C SER A 124 6.77 -18.46 2.64
N TYR A 125 7.11 -19.61 2.03
CA TYR A 125 6.63 -19.99 0.70
C TYR A 125 5.11 -20.14 0.67
N GLY A 126 4.55 -20.94 1.60
CA GLY A 126 3.11 -21.15 1.70
C GLY A 126 2.35 -19.85 1.99
N LEU A 127 2.90 -19.00 2.86
CA LEU A 127 2.30 -17.71 3.19
C LEU A 127 2.26 -16.74 1.99
N CYS A 128 3.38 -16.60 1.25
CA CYS A 128 3.43 -15.75 0.06
C CYS A 128 2.43 -16.24 -0.99
N LEU A 129 2.45 -17.54 -1.30
CA LEU A 129 1.53 -18.14 -2.26
C LEU A 129 0.06 -17.92 -1.87
N TYR A 130 -0.29 -18.15 -0.60
CA TYR A 130 -1.66 -17.97 -0.11
C TYR A 130 -2.19 -16.54 -0.29
N ILE A 131 -1.34 -15.54 -0.05
CA ILE A 131 -1.70 -14.14 -0.20
C ILE A 131 -1.79 -13.76 -1.69
N ASP A 132 -0.82 -14.18 -2.50
CA ASP A 132 -0.80 -13.91 -3.94
C ASP A 132 -2.07 -14.47 -4.60
N GLU A 133 -2.45 -15.72 -4.31
CA GLU A 133 -3.68 -16.33 -4.85
C GLU A 133 -4.93 -15.52 -4.45
N ALA A 134 -5.03 -15.07 -3.19
CA ALA A 134 -6.16 -14.27 -2.75
C ALA A 134 -6.29 -12.91 -3.49
N VAL A 135 -5.16 -12.32 -3.89
CA VAL A 135 -5.12 -11.11 -4.70
C VAL A 135 -5.44 -11.43 -6.17
N MET A 136 -4.84 -12.48 -6.73
CA MET A 136 -5.03 -12.88 -8.12
C MET A 136 -6.45 -13.41 -8.40
N ASP A 137 -7.19 -13.85 -7.39
CA ASP A 137 -8.61 -14.19 -7.51
C ASP A 137 -9.50 -12.97 -7.83
N ARG A 138 -8.99 -11.74 -7.66
CA ARG A 138 -9.74 -10.50 -7.85
C ARG A 138 -9.38 -9.80 -9.17
N PRO A 139 -10.35 -9.22 -9.91
CA PRO A 139 -10.05 -8.51 -11.16
C PRO A 139 -9.02 -7.38 -11.00
N TRP A 140 -9.12 -6.60 -9.92
CA TRP A 140 -8.18 -5.53 -9.62
C TRP A 140 -6.77 -6.05 -9.31
N GLY A 141 -6.62 -7.27 -8.78
CA GLY A 141 -5.31 -7.86 -8.49
C GLY A 141 -4.55 -8.21 -9.77
N LYS A 142 -5.25 -8.84 -10.72
CA LYS A 142 -4.69 -9.23 -12.04
C LYS A 142 -4.17 -8.05 -12.85
N SER A 143 -4.78 -6.87 -12.69
CA SER A 143 -4.43 -5.64 -13.42
C SER A 143 -3.66 -4.63 -12.56
N SER A 144 -2.83 -5.08 -11.63
CA SER A 144 -2.11 -4.22 -10.68
C SER A 144 -0.60 -4.42 -10.66
N CYS A 145 0.11 -3.65 -9.83
CA CYS A 145 1.54 -3.89 -9.55
C CYS A 145 1.80 -5.27 -8.95
N TRP A 146 0.83 -5.85 -8.24
CA TRP A 146 0.97 -7.15 -7.59
C TRP A 146 1.10 -8.29 -8.60
N SER A 147 0.46 -8.18 -9.77
CA SER A 147 0.59 -9.20 -10.83
C SER A 147 1.93 -9.15 -11.56
N HIS A 148 2.61 -7.99 -11.51
CA HIS A 148 3.93 -7.82 -12.11
C HIS A 148 5.04 -8.26 -11.16
N GLU A 149 4.85 -8.04 -9.86
CA GLU A 149 5.83 -8.36 -8.81
C GLU A 149 5.11 -9.06 -7.63
N PRO A 150 4.67 -10.32 -7.79
CA PRO A 150 3.99 -11.05 -6.72
C PRO A 150 4.96 -11.38 -5.58
N LEU A 151 4.43 -11.63 -4.38
CA LEU A 151 5.25 -11.91 -3.20
C LEU A 151 6.15 -13.14 -3.40
N LEU A 152 5.64 -14.16 -4.07
CA LEU A 152 6.41 -15.36 -4.40
C LEU A 152 7.65 -15.02 -5.25
N SER A 153 7.53 -14.04 -6.15
CA SER A 153 8.66 -13.61 -6.98
C SER A 153 9.68 -12.83 -6.17
N ILE A 154 9.22 -12.03 -5.21
CA ILE A 154 10.08 -11.20 -4.36
C ILE A 154 10.87 -12.05 -3.36
N PHE A 155 10.22 -13.03 -2.74
CA PHE A 155 10.79 -13.78 -1.63
C PHE A 155 11.38 -15.14 -2.00
N HIS A 156 10.97 -15.70 -3.14
CA HIS A 156 11.34 -17.06 -3.57
C HIS A 156 11.76 -17.15 -5.03
N ASP A 157 11.93 -16.02 -5.72
CA ASP A 157 12.31 -15.95 -7.14
C ASP A 157 11.39 -16.80 -8.06
N GLU A 158 10.11 -16.91 -7.70
CA GLU A 158 9.12 -17.72 -8.42
C GLU A 158 7.85 -16.96 -8.76
N THR A 159 7.33 -17.17 -9.95
CA THR A 159 6.12 -16.44 -10.40
C THR A 159 4.83 -17.23 -10.17
N TRP A 160 4.88 -18.56 -10.16
CA TRP A 160 3.71 -19.44 -10.02
C TRP A 160 4.04 -20.64 -9.11
N GLY A 161 3.33 -20.77 -7.98
CA GLY A 161 3.65 -21.78 -6.94
C GLY A 161 2.66 -22.95 -6.79
N GLY A 162 1.62 -22.99 -7.62
CA GLY A 162 0.48 -23.92 -7.47
C GLY A 162 0.86 -25.41 -7.47
N GLU A 163 1.90 -25.83 -8.21
CA GLU A 163 2.37 -27.22 -8.20
C GLU A 163 3.44 -27.46 -7.13
N LYS A 164 4.38 -26.52 -6.97
CA LYS A 164 5.52 -26.68 -6.07
C LYS A 164 5.10 -26.75 -4.61
N ILE A 165 4.01 -26.09 -4.21
CA ILE A 165 3.48 -26.19 -2.84
C ILE A 165 3.19 -27.64 -2.43
N PHE A 166 2.68 -28.47 -3.34
CA PHE A 166 2.43 -29.89 -3.06
C PHE A 166 3.74 -30.67 -2.86
N THR A 167 4.80 -30.30 -3.60
CA THR A 167 6.14 -30.87 -3.39
C THR A 167 6.70 -30.46 -2.03
N VAL A 168 6.53 -29.19 -1.64
CA VAL A 168 6.95 -28.69 -0.31
C VAL A 168 6.23 -29.45 0.79
N ILE A 169 4.90 -29.55 0.72
CA ILE A 169 4.08 -30.29 1.70
C ILE A 169 4.51 -31.75 1.76
N THR A 170 4.68 -32.41 0.61
CA THR A 170 5.11 -33.82 0.55
C THR A 170 6.45 -34.03 1.26
N ARG A 171 7.40 -33.10 1.13
CA ARG A 171 8.68 -33.16 1.85
C ARG A 171 8.51 -32.99 3.34
N LEU A 172 7.70 -32.03 3.79
CA LEU A 172 7.42 -31.83 5.22
C LEU A 172 6.76 -33.07 5.85
N MET A 173 5.86 -33.73 5.11
CA MET A 173 5.19 -34.96 5.55
C MET A 173 6.12 -36.16 5.74
N GLN A 174 7.38 -36.09 5.27
CA GLN A 174 8.37 -37.15 5.53
C GLN A 174 8.87 -37.12 6.98
N GLU A 175 8.83 -35.96 7.65
CA GLU A 175 9.25 -35.76 9.04
C GLU A 175 8.18 -35.01 9.86
N PRO A 176 6.94 -35.52 9.99
CA PRO A 176 5.81 -34.77 10.55
C PRO A 176 5.89 -34.52 12.06
N LYS A 177 6.83 -35.15 12.77
CA LYS A 177 7.12 -34.84 14.19
C LYS A 177 8.07 -33.66 14.34
N ARG A 178 8.85 -33.37 13.29
CA ARG A 178 9.82 -32.27 13.26
C ARG A 178 9.16 -30.97 12.80
N TYR A 179 8.17 -31.06 11.91
CA TYR A 179 7.52 -29.93 11.24
C TYR A 179 6.08 -29.71 11.69
#